data_AF-A0A2E0V2D3-F1
#
_entry.id   AF-A0A2E0V2D3-F1
#
_cell.length_a   1.000
_cell.length_b   1.000
_cell.length_c   1.000
_cell.angle_alpha   90.00
_cell.angle_beta   90.00
_cell.angle_gamma   90.00
#
_symmetry.space_group_name_H-M   'P 1'
#
loop_
_entity.id
_entity.type
_entity.pdbx_description
1 polymer ?
#
loop_
_entity_poly.entity_id
_entity_poly.type
_entity_poly.pdbx_seq_one_letter_code
_entity_poly.pdbx_strand_id
1 'polypeptide(L)'
;MPFSLGETADMNEIECPRCGEIFHFDYSRCPNCGLNLYEPNSEFEPLEKIESNFLSPKKLSFFSRLKNYLKQITGQKYTAEEVFGASLDQAFLFNDLLQRVGGDRQTVNRLIQYEYSLKPKATRRQCIQSAIERLEQDQRSNK
;
A
#
# COMPACT_ATOMS: atom_id res chain seq x y z
N MET A 1 8.85 -34.90 -39.36
CA MET A 1 8.76 -33.94 -38.24
C MET A 1 9.49 -32.67 -38.67
N PRO A 2 8.81 -31.62 -39.18
CA PRO A 2 9.48 -30.34 -39.36
C PRO A 2 9.51 -29.62 -38.01
N PHE A 3 10.71 -29.16 -37.63
CA PHE A 3 10.88 -28.20 -36.55
C PHE A 3 10.14 -26.91 -36.95
N SER A 4 9.06 -26.60 -36.24
CA SER A 4 8.36 -25.33 -36.37
C SER A 4 9.35 -24.19 -36.09
N LEU A 5 9.47 -23.30 -37.06
CA LEU A 5 10.14 -22.02 -36.96
C LEU A 5 9.65 -21.33 -35.67
N GLY A 6 10.52 -21.25 -34.66
CA GLY A 6 10.34 -20.30 -33.59
C GLY A 6 10.45 -18.92 -34.21
N GLU A 7 9.30 -18.26 -34.35
CA GLU A 7 9.20 -16.83 -34.61
C GLU A 7 10.29 -16.11 -33.82
N THR A 8 11.06 -15.29 -34.53
CA THR A 8 12.00 -14.38 -33.91
C THR A 8 11.19 -13.46 -33.01
N ALA A 9 11.13 -13.78 -31.73
CA ALA A 9 10.68 -12.83 -30.72
C ALA A 9 11.58 -11.61 -30.90
N ASP A 10 11.03 -10.55 -31.48
CA ASP A 10 11.69 -9.26 -31.50
C ASP A 10 11.97 -8.96 -30.03
N MET A 11 13.26 -8.97 -29.65
CA MET A 11 13.76 -9.02 -28.27
C MET A 11 13.40 -7.77 -27.43
N ASN A 12 12.54 -6.92 -27.97
CA ASN A 12 12.22 -5.59 -27.50
C ASN A 12 10.73 -5.43 -27.17
N GLU A 13 9.96 -6.51 -27.14
CA GLU A 13 8.53 -6.50 -26.79
C GLU A 13 8.29 -7.11 -25.41
N ILE A 14 7.46 -6.45 -24.61
CA ILE A 14 7.11 -6.85 -23.25
C ILE A 14 5.60 -6.82 -23.05
N GLU A 15 5.09 -7.75 -22.25
CA GLU A 15 3.66 -7.85 -21.92
C GLU A 15 3.34 -7.13 -20.61
N CYS A 16 2.27 -6.33 -20.59
CA CYS A 16 1.83 -5.65 -19.38
C CYS A 16 1.19 -6.63 -18.38
N PRO A 17 1.69 -6.77 -17.14
CA PRO A 17 1.10 -7.69 -16.15
C PRO A 17 -0.29 -7.26 -15.65
N ARG A 18 -0.72 -6.03 -15.97
CA ARG A 18 -2.03 -5.50 -15.55
C ARG A 18 -3.11 -5.65 -16.63
N CYS A 19 -2.74 -5.54 -17.91
CA CYS A 19 -3.73 -5.50 -19.00
C CYS A 19 -3.43 -6.46 -20.16
N GLY A 20 -2.29 -7.15 -20.16
CA GLY A 20 -1.90 -8.09 -21.22
C GLY A 20 -1.47 -7.45 -22.54
N GLU A 21 -1.41 -6.12 -22.61
CA GLU A 21 -0.94 -5.43 -23.82
C GLU A 21 0.54 -5.72 -24.06
N ILE A 22 0.88 -6.09 -25.30
CA ILE A 22 2.26 -6.27 -25.74
C ILE A 22 2.73 -4.97 -26.39
N PHE A 23 3.83 -4.42 -25.89
CA PHE A 23 4.39 -3.16 -26.39
C PHE A 23 5.90 -3.11 -26.20
N HIS A 24 6.57 -2.13 -26.81
CA HIS A 24 8.02 -2.02 -26.74
C HIS A 24 8.54 -1.60 -25.36
N PHE A 25 9.71 -2.09 -24.95
CA PHE A 25 10.27 -1.75 -23.64
C PHE A 25 10.68 -0.26 -23.47
N ASP A 26 10.78 0.50 -24.56
CA ASP A 26 11.14 1.94 -24.53
C ASP A 26 10.11 2.81 -23.79
N TYR A 27 8.90 2.30 -23.56
CA TYR A 27 7.87 3.04 -22.84
C TYR A 27 8.04 2.86 -21.33
N SER A 28 8.16 3.97 -20.59
CA SER A 28 8.21 3.93 -19.11
C SER A 28 6.88 3.55 -18.45
N ARG A 29 5.79 3.65 -19.22
CA ARG A 29 4.41 3.32 -18.81
C ARG A 29 3.73 2.51 -19.90
N CYS A 30 2.90 1.55 -19.50
CA CYS A 30 2.02 0.86 -20.43
C CYS A 30 1.08 1.88 -21.11
N PRO A 31 1.03 1.93 -22.46
CA PRO A 31 0.20 2.88 -23.19
C PRO A 31 -1.31 2.64 -23.01
N ASN A 32 -1.70 1.41 -22.67
CA ASN A 32 -3.09 1.03 -22.49
C ASN A 32 -3.60 1.34 -21.07
N CYS A 33 -2.90 0.87 -20.02
CA CYS A 33 -3.38 0.99 -18.64
C CYS A 33 -2.62 1.99 -17.74
N GLY A 34 -1.55 2.61 -18.24
CA GLY A 34 -0.76 3.61 -17.51
C GLY A 34 0.13 3.05 -16.38
N LEU A 35 0.28 1.73 -16.28
CA LEU A 35 1.17 1.10 -15.29
C LEU A 35 2.62 1.52 -15.54
N ASN A 36 3.29 2.09 -14.53
CA ASN A 36 4.75 2.30 -14.57
C ASN A 36 5.47 0.96 -14.55
N LEU A 37 6.40 0.76 -15.47
CA LEU A 37 7.17 -0.48 -15.61
C LEU A 37 8.48 -0.44 -14.84
N TYR A 38 9.05 0.76 -14.77
CA TYR A 38 10.26 1.03 -14.01
C TYR A 38 9.87 1.68 -12.68
N GLU A 39 10.54 1.26 -11.62
CA GLU A 39 10.50 2.00 -10.37
C GLU A 39 11.04 3.42 -10.64
N PRO A 40 10.40 4.47 -10.09
CA PRO A 40 10.94 5.80 -10.22
C PRO A 40 12.34 5.76 -9.61
N ASN A 41 13.36 5.94 -10.44
CA ASN A 41 14.75 6.03 -9.99
C ASN A 41 14.82 7.12 -8.92
N SER A 42 14.83 6.74 -7.65
CA SER A 42 15.42 7.58 -6.62
C SER A 42 16.87 7.69 -7.06
N GLU A 43 17.26 8.88 -7.50
CA GLU A 43 18.62 9.23 -7.89
C GLU A 43 19.60 8.46 -7.01
N PHE A 44 20.43 7.64 -7.64
CA PHE A 44 21.50 6.89 -6.97
C PHE A 44 22.47 7.91 -6.38
N GLU A 45 22.18 8.39 -5.18
CA GLU A 45 23.17 8.96 -4.29
C GLU A 45 24.16 7.83 -3.93
N PRO A 46 25.47 8.03 -4.11
CA PRO A 46 26.48 7.02 -3.81
C PRO A 46 26.29 6.43 -2.40
N LEU A 47 26.25 5.10 -2.36
CA LEU A 47 26.08 4.26 -1.18
C LEU A 47 27.25 4.42 -0.18
N GLU A 48 27.27 5.49 0.61
CA GLU A 48 28.10 5.57 1.82
C GLU A 48 27.34 6.26 2.97
N LYS A 49 26.39 5.52 3.56
CA LYS A 49 26.13 5.43 5.01
C LYS A 49 24.81 4.73 5.25
N ILE A 50 24.83 3.42 5.01
CA ILE A 50 23.90 2.52 5.68
C ILE A 50 24.48 2.30 7.08
N GLU A 51 24.24 3.24 7.99
CA GLU A 51 24.21 2.91 9.41
C GLU A 51 22.76 2.64 9.79
N SER A 52 22.51 1.35 9.95
CA SER A 52 21.34 0.75 10.55
C SER A 52 20.93 1.44 11.84
N ASN A 53 19.89 2.27 11.78
CA ASN A 53 19.06 2.55 12.94
C ASN A 53 17.83 1.63 12.90
N PHE A 54 18.10 0.33 13.04
CA PHE A 54 17.24 -0.55 13.82
C PHE A 54 17.28 -0.06 15.28
N LEU A 55 16.54 1.01 15.59
CA LEU A 55 16.22 1.33 16.98
C LEU A 55 14.72 1.23 17.21
N SER A 56 14.38 0.09 17.79
CA SER A 56 13.14 -0.19 18.49
C SER A 56 12.85 0.84 19.63
N PRO A 57 11.61 0.88 20.13
CA PRO A 57 10.97 2.06 20.68
C PRO A 57 11.19 2.20 22.19
N LYS A 58 11.49 3.42 22.66
CA LYS A 58 11.09 3.96 23.98
C LYS A 58 11.66 5.38 24.12
N LYS A 59 10.82 6.32 24.54
CA LYS A 59 11.08 7.76 24.81
C LYS A 59 10.90 8.74 23.64
N LEU A 60 9.70 8.79 23.06
CA LEU A 60 9.27 9.93 22.22
C LEU A 60 7.91 10.49 22.66
N SER A 61 7.66 10.59 23.97
CA SER A 61 6.38 11.08 24.51
C SER A 61 6.36 12.57 24.88
N PHE A 62 7.49 13.31 24.74
CA PHE A 62 7.57 14.71 25.16
C PHE A 62 7.80 15.73 24.03
N PHE A 63 8.19 15.31 22.83
CA PHE A 63 8.44 16.23 21.71
C PHE A 63 7.27 16.39 20.72
N SER A 64 6.15 15.71 20.92
CA SER A 64 5.00 15.72 20.00
C SER A 64 4.22 17.06 20.00
N ARG A 65 4.47 17.95 20.95
CA ARG A 65 3.79 19.26 21.04
C ARG A 65 4.55 20.41 20.38
N LEU A 66 5.87 20.31 20.20
CA LEU A 66 6.67 21.37 19.57
C LEU A 66 6.69 21.30 18.04
N LYS A 67 6.33 20.16 17.43
CA LYS A 67 6.36 19.98 15.98
C LYS A 67 5.31 20.83 15.24
N ASN A 68 4.21 21.20 15.89
CA ASN A 68 3.14 21.98 15.24
C ASN A 68 3.49 23.47 15.08
N TYR A 69 4.37 24.02 15.91
CA TYR A 69 4.75 25.43 15.85
C TYR A 69 5.86 25.72 14.84
N LEU A 70 6.73 24.74 14.59
CA LEU A 70 7.80 24.86 13.59
C LEU A 70 7.30 24.69 12.15
N LYS A 71 6.08 24.16 11.95
CA LYS A 71 5.48 23.89 10.63
C LYS A 71 5.11 25.14 9.82
N GLN A 72 5.10 26.32 10.45
CA GLN A 72 4.78 27.58 9.79
C GLN A 72 6.02 28.38 9.35
N ILE A 73 7.20 28.03 9.88
CA ILE A 73 8.45 28.78 9.65
C ILE A 73 9.30 28.12 8.55
N THR A 74 9.16 26.81 8.35
CA THR A 74 9.80 26.09 7.24
C THR A 74 8.78 25.81 6.15
N GLY A 75 8.76 26.65 5.12
CA GLY A 75 7.96 26.47 3.90
C GLY A 75 8.39 25.24 3.11
N GLN A 76 8.07 24.05 3.59
CA GLN A 76 8.24 22.80 2.85
C GLN A 76 6.93 22.32 2.25
N LYS A 77 7.05 21.97 0.97
CA LYS A 77 6.06 21.37 0.08
C LYS A 77 5.49 20.12 0.75
N TYR A 78 4.16 20.05 0.87
CA TYR A 78 3.32 18.92 1.29
C TYR A 78 4.05 17.74 1.94
N THR A 79 3.99 17.64 3.27
CA THR A 79 4.48 16.46 4.00
C THR A 79 3.74 15.22 3.49
N ALA A 80 4.48 14.20 3.04
CA ALA A 80 3.95 12.93 2.53
C ALA A 80 2.92 12.29 3.50
N GLU A 81 3.03 12.57 4.78
CA GLU A 81 2.09 12.17 5.83
C GLU A 81 0.65 12.70 5.63
N GLU A 82 0.45 13.87 4.99
CA GLU A 82 -0.89 14.41 4.72
C GLU A 82 -1.53 13.82 3.46
N VAL A 83 -0.70 13.45 2.46
CA VAL A 83 -1.17 12.83 1.21
C VAL A 83 -1.37 11.33 1.37
N PHE A 84 -0.45 10.66 2.06
CA PHE A 84 -0.48 9.21 2.27
C PHE A 84 -1.06 8.80 3.61
N GLY A 85 -1.27 9.71 4.56
CA GLY A 85 -1.79 9.38 5.90
C GLY A 85 -3.10 8.63 5.85
N ALA A 86 -4.06 9.08 5.04
CA ALA A 86 -5.34 8.38 4.88
C ALA A 86 -5.19 6.95 4.31
N SER A 87 -4.22 6.72 3.42
CA SER A 87 -3.93 5.39 2.86
C SER A 87 -3.14 4.49 3.82
N LEU A 88 -2.21 5.08 4.58
CA LEU A 88 -1.42 4.37 5.60
C LEU A 88 -2.30 3.93 6.76
N ASP A 89 -3.19 4.80 7.23
CA ASP A 89 -4.18 4.49 8.27
C ASP A 89 -5.05 3.29 7.87
N GLN A 90 -5.46 3.22 6.60
CA GLN A 90 -6.24 2.11 6.10
C GLN A 90 -5.44 0.80 6.09
N ALA A 91 -4.15 0.85 5.73
CA ALA A 91 -3.28 -0.33 5.74
C ALA A 91 -3.03 -0.86 7.16
N PHE A 92 -2.82 0.04 8.13
CA PHE A 92 -2.68 -0.35 9.54
C PHE A 92 -3.93 -1.03 10.08
N LEU A 93 -5.12 -0.47 9.83
CA LEU A 93 -6.39 -1.08 10.26
C LEU A 93 -6.63 -2.44 9.59
N PHE A 94 -6.29 -2.57 8.31
CA PHE A 94 -6.40 -3.84 7.59
C PHE A 94 -5.45 -4.90 8.17
N ASN A 95 -4.22 -4.51 8.49
CA ASN A 95 -3.24 -5.41 9.11
C ASN A 95 -3.64 -5.82 10.53
N ASP A 96 -4.23 -4.93 11.32
CA ASP A 96 -4.79 -5.27 12.64
C ASP A 96 -5.93 -6.30 12.51
N LEU A 97 -6.85 -6.08 11.56
CA LEU A 97 -7.92 -7.03 11.27
C LEU A 97 -7.35 -8.40 10.83
N LEU A 98 -6.35 -8.40 9.95
CA LEU A 98 -5.65 -9.63 9.54
C LEU A 98 -5.05 -10.36 10.75
N GLN A 99 -4.34 -9.66 11.63
CA GLN A 99 -3.70 -10.27 12.78
C GLN A 99 -4.73 -10.92 13.72
N ARG A 100 -5.88 -10.27 13.93
CA ARG A 100 -6.96 -10.78 14.79
C ARG A 100 -7.68 -11.99 14.22
N VAL A 101 -7.80 -12.08 12.90
CA VAL A 101 -8.43 -13.20 12.19
C VAL A 101 -7.45 -14.36 11.95
N GLY A 102 -6.20 -14.24 12.37
CA GLY A 102 -5.17 -15.28 12.21
C GLY A 102 -4.50 -15.30 10.84
N GLY A 103 -4.51 -14.17 10.13
CA GLY A 103 -3.79 -13.98 8.86
C GLY A 103 -4.57 -14.36 7.60
N ASP A 104 -5.82 -14.85 7.73
CA ASP A 104 -6.63 -15.19 6.56
C ASP A 104 -7.23 -13.95 5.87
N ARG A 105 -6.62 -13.56 4.76
CA ARG A 105 -7.03 -12.42 3.95
C ARG A 105 -8.41 -12.60 3.31
N GLN A 106 -8.84 -13.83 3.03
CA GLN A 106 -10.17 -14.08 2.45
C GLN A 106 -11.26 -13.75 3.45
N THR A 107 -11.10 -14.20 4.70
CA THR A 107 -12.04 -13.90 5.78
C THR A 107 -12.11 -12.41 6.07
N VAL A 108 -10.99 -11.69 6.07
CA VAL A 108 -10.96 -10.22 6.19
C VAL A 108 -11.75 -9.53 5.08
N ASN A 109 -11.56 -9.93 3.82
CA ASN A 109 -12.29 -9.32 2.71
C ASN A 109 -13.79 -9.59 2.79
N ARG A 110 -14.21 -10.79 3.22
CA ARG A 110 -15.64 -11.10 3.43
C ARG A 110 -16.26 -10.24 4.52
N LEU A 111 -15.55 -10.01 5.64
CA LEU A 111 -16.00 -9.12 6.70
C LEU A 111 -16.17 -7.68 6.20
N ILE A 112 -15.18 -7.18 5.47
CA ILE A 112 -15.26 -5.83 4.89
C ILE A 112 -16.42 -5.73 3.89
N GLN A 113 -16.61 -6.74 3.02
CA GLN A 113 -17.74 -6.80 2.08
C GLN A 113 -19.09 -6.83 2.80
N TYR A 114 -19.18 -7.57 3.90
CA TYR A 114 -20.37 -7.58 4.74
C TYR A 114 -20.67 -6.18 5.31
N GLU A 115 -19.67 -5.46 5.83
CA GLU A 115 -19.87 -4.07 6.29
C GLU A 115 -20.28 -3.12 5.16
N TYR A 116 -19.73 -3.31 3.96
CA TYR A 116 -20.16 -2.55 2.79
C TYR A 116 -21.64 -2.79 2.45
N SER A 117 -22.12 -4.03 2.59
CA SER A 117 -23.52 -4.36 2.34
C SER A 117 -24.47 -3.69 3.35
N LEU A 118 -24.02 -3.52 4.60
CA LEU A 118 -24.78 -2.83 5.64
C LEU A 118 -24.72 -1.30 5.50
N LYS A 119 -23.58 -0.76 5.07
CA LYS A 119 -23.32 0.69 4.99
C LYS A 119 -22.73 1.05 3.62
N PRO A 120 -23.53 1.09 2.55
CA PRO A 120 -23.04 1.32 1.18
C PRO A 120 -22.45 2.73 0.97
N LYS A 121 -22.75 3.68 1.85
CA LYS A 121 -22.19 5.06 1.81
C LYS A 121 -20.92 5.24 2.64
N ALA A 122 -20.49 4.21 3.38
CA ALA A 122 -19.32 4.32 4.24
C ALA A 122 -18.02 4.24 3.43
N THR A 123 -17.00 4.97 3.89
CA THR A 123 -15.65 4.86 3.35
C THR A 123 -15.02 3.53 3.74
N ARG A 124 -14.08 3.03 2.92
CA ARG A 124 -13.37 1.77 3.18
C ARG A 124 -12.78 1.69 4.59
N ARG A 125 -12.19 2.79 5.06
CA ARG A 125 -11.65 2.91 6.43
C ARG A 125 -12.72 2.66 7.49
N GLN A 126 -13.90 3.25 7.33
CA GLN A 126 -15.02 3.08 8.26
C GLN A 126 -15.55 1.64 8.24
N CYS A 127 -15.61 0.99 7.07
CA CYS A 127 -15.98 -0.43 6.99
C CYS A 127 -14.97 -1.30 7.75
N ILE A 128 -13.66 -1.06 7.59
CA ILE A 128 -12.65 -1.82 8.32
C ILE A 128 -12.76 -1.58 9.83
N GLN A 129 -12.97 -0.33 10.26
CA GLN A 129 -13.17 0.00 11.68
C GLN A 129 -14.41 -0.69 12.27
N SER A 130 -15.56 -0.63 11.60
CA SER A 130 -16.79 -1.32 12.05
C SER A 130 -16.59 -2.84 12.11
N ALA A 131 -15.83 -3.42 11.17
CA ALA A 131 -15.52 -4.85 11.20
C ALA A 131 -14.65 -5.23 12.40
N ILE A 132 -13.66 -4.40 12.78
CA ILE A 132 -12.85 -4.62 13.99
C ILE A 132 -13.72 -4.54 15.24
N GLU A 133 -14.54 -3.50 15.36
CA GLU A 133 -15.44 -3.32 16.52
C GLU A 133 -16.40 -4.50 16.69
N ARG A 134 -16.96 -5.01 15.59
CA ARG A 134 -17.85 -6.18 15.61
C ARG A 134 -17.10 -7.44 16.05
N LEU A 135 -15.91 -7.68 15.48
CA LEU A 135 -15.08 -8.82 15.89
C LEU A 135 -14.71 -8.75 17.39
N GLU A 136 -14.41 -7.57 17.92
CA GLU A 136 -14.16 -7.39 19.35
C GLU A 136 -15.40 -7.70 20.20
N GLN A 137 -16.58 -7.30 19.74
CA GLN A 137 -17.84 -7.61 20.42
C GLN A 137 -18.12 -9.13 20.41
N ASP A 138 -17.92 -9.78 19.27
CA ASP A 138 -18.10 -11.23 19.12
C ASP A 138 -17.13 -11.98 20.05
N GLN A 139 -15.85 -11.58 20.09
CA GLN A 139 -14.84 -12.14 20.99
C GLN A 139 -15.17 -11.93 22.47
N ARG A 140 -15.77 -10.80 22.84
CA ARG A 140 -16.23 -10.53 24.22
C ARG A 140 -17.45 -11.36 24.60
N SER A 141 -18.37 -11.58 23.66
CA SER A 141 -19.59 -12.37 23.89
C SER A 141 -19.33 -13.87 23.99
N ASN A 142 -18.24 -14.36 23.39
CA ASN A 142 -17.85 -15.77 23.38
C ASN A 142 -16.91 -16.15 24.55
N LYS A 143 -16.82 -15.31 25.59
CA LYS A 143 -15.99 -15.51 26.78
C LYS A 143 -16.86 -15.54 28.03
#